data_AF-X1NKJ2-F1
#
_entry.id   AF-X1NKJ2-F1
#
_cell.length_a   1.000
_cell.length_b   1.000
_cell.length_c   1.000
_cell.angle_alpha   90.00
_cell.angle_beta   90.00
_cell.angle_gamma   90.00
#
_symmetry.space_group_name_H-M   'P 1'
#
loop_
_entity.id
_entity.type
_entity.pdbx_description
1 polymer ?
#
loop_
_entity_poly.entity_id
_entity_poly.type
_entity_poly.pdbx_seq_one_letter_code
_entity_poly.pdbx_strand_id
1 'polypeptide(L)' 'SLKAGHKATEKEIIDFCREHLAHYKCPTSVDFVDSIPHTATGKVKKNVLREPYWKGH' A
#
# COMPACT_ATOMS: atom_id res chain seq x y z
N SER A 1 -2.81 -5.41 -6.56
CA SER A 1 -4.06 -5.56 -5.79
C SER A 1 -4.25 -7.03 -5.47
N LEU A 2 -4.91 -7.35 -4.36
CA LEU A 2 -5.34 -8.73 -4.09
C LEU A 2 -6.37 -9.14 -5.14
N LYS A 3 -6.29 -10.38 -5.60
CA LYS A 3 -7.30 -10.95 -6.50
C LYS A 3 -8.61 -11.16 -5.74
N ALA A 4 -9.73 -11.19 -6.45
CA ALA A 4 -11.02 -11.47 -5.85
C ALA A 4 -10.97 -12.77 -5.01
N GLY A 5 -11.60 -12.75 -3.83
CA GLY A 5 -11.61 -13.86 -2.88
C GLY A 5 -10.32 -14.07 -2.09
N HIS A 6 -9.24 -13.34 -2.38
CA HIS A 6 -7.98 -13.45 -1.65
C HIS A 6 -7.93 -12.43 -0.51
N LYS A 7 -7.30 -12.83 0.59
CA LYS A 7 -7.04 -12.00 1.75
C LYS A 7 -5.56 -12.11 2.12
N ALA A 8 -5.03 -11.05 2.70
CA ALA A 8 -3.73 -11.02 3.33
C ALA A 8 -3.80 -10.07 4.51
N THR A 9 -2.97 -10.32 5.50
CA THR A 9 -2.72 -9.42 6.62
C THR A 9 -1.55 -8.50 6.31
N GLU A 10 -1.47 -7.38 7.03
CA GLU A 10 -0.31 -6.48 6.98
C GLU A 10 1.00 -7.24 7.23
N LYS A 11 1.02 -8.10 8.25
CA LYS A 11 2.20 -8.88 8.63
C LYS A 11 2.66 -9.81 7.50
N GLU A 12 1.75 -10.53 6.86
CA GLU A 12 2.11 -11.44 5.75
C GLU A 12 2.74 -10.69 4.57
N ILE A 13 2.25 -9.48 4.26
CA ILE A 13 2.83 -8.66 3.19
C ILE A 13 4.22 -8.14 3.57
N ILE A 14 4.40 -7.67 4.82
CA ILE A 14 5.69 -7.18 5.31
C ILE A 14 6.73 -8.32 5.36
N ASP A 15 6.35 -9.48 5.88
CA ASP A 15 7.23 -10.65 5.96
C ASP A 15 7.64 -11.12 4.56
N PHE A 16 6.68 -11.18 3.62
CA PHE A 16 6.99 -11.44 2.22
C PHE A 16 8.02 -10.45 1.67
N CYS A 17 7.88 -9.14 1.92
CA CYS A 17 8.87 -8.16 1.52
C CYS A 17 10.25 -8.39 2.18
N ARG A 18 10.29 -8.78 3.46
CA ARG A 18 11.55 -9.03 4.19
C ARG A 18 12.32 -10.25 3.69
N GLU A 19 11.61 -11.25 3.19
CA GLU A 19 12.23 -12.44 2.57
C GLU A 19 12.85 -12.12 1.21
N HIS A 20 12.33 -11.11 0.49
CA HIS A 20 12.68 -10.85 -0.91
C HIS A 20 13.45 -9.52 -1.13
N LEU A 21 13.48 -8.62 -0.15
CA LEU A 21 14.08 -7.29 -0.24
C LEU A 21 15.00 -7.02 0.95
N ALA A 22 15.96 -6.10 0.76
CA ALA A 22 16.73 -5.57 1.87
C ALA A 22 15.82 -4.90 2.91
N HIS A 23 16.11 -5.09 4.20
CA HIS A 23 15.24 -4.67 5.30
C HIS A 23 14.80 -3.20 5.22
N TYR A 24 15.71 -2.28 4.86
CA TYR A 24 15.41 -0.84 4.76
C TYR A 24 14.46 -0.46 3.62
N LYS A 25 14.19 -1.37 2.68
CA LYS A 25 13.21 -1.19 1.58
C LYS A 25 11.82 -1.71 1.94
N CYS A 26 11.71 -2.47 3.02
CA CYS A 26 10.44 -3.05 3.42
C CYS A 26 9.52 -1.96 3.98
N PRO A 27 8.21 -2.03 3.67
CA PRO A 27 7.25 -1.12 4.27
C PRO A 27 7.20 -1.31 5.79
N THR A 28 6.94 -0.23 6.52
CA THR A 28 6.72 -0.26 7.97
C THR A 28 5.27 -0.50 8.34
N SER A 29 4.34 -0.19 7.44
CA SER A 29 2.91 -0.47 7.59
C SER A 29 2.25 -0.77 6.23
N VAL A 30 1.11 -1.46 6.26
CA VAL A 30 0.31 -1.76 5.07
C VAL A 30 -1.18 -1.59 5.36
N ASP A 31 -1.80 -0.64 4.67
CA ASP A 31 -3.25 -0.43 4.72
C ASP A 31 -3.96 -1.00 3.50
N PHE A 32 -5.14 -1.58 3.72
CA PHE A 32 -6.02 -2.06 2.68
C PHE A 32 -7.15 -1.06 2.44
N VAL A 33 -7.37 -0.70 1.18
CA VAL A 33 -8.45 0.19 0.76
C VAL A 33 -9.32 -0.52 -0.29
N ASP A 34 -10.61 -0.17 -0.34
CA ASP A 34 -11.54 -0.75 -1.30
C ASP A 34 -11.15 -0.44 -2.74
N SER A 35 -10.56 0.73 -2.98
CA SER A 35 -10.05 1.11 -4.28
C SER A 35 -8.92 2.13 -4.18
N ILE A 36 -7.99 2.05 -5.13
CA ILE A 36 -6.95 3.07 -5.31
C ILE A 36 -7.57 4.24 -6.09
N PRO A 37 -7.40 5.50 -5.64
CA PRO A 37 -7.93 6.65 -6.37
C PRO A 37 -7.13 6.91 -7.65
N HIS A 38 -7.83 7.08 -8.77
CA HIS A 38 -7.24 7.36 -10.08
C HIS A 38 -7.70 8.70 -10.66
N THR A 39 -6.92 9.26 -11.59
CA THR A 39 -7.32 10.37 -12.46
C THR A 39 -8.31 9.89 -13.52
N ALA A 40 -8.96 10.82 -14.23
CA ALA A 40 -9.83 10.49 -15.37
C ALA A 40 -9.10 9.70 -16.48
N THR A 41 -7.77 9.85 -16.55
CA THR A 41 -6.88 9.12 -17.45
C THR A 41 -6.28 7.84 -16.84
N GLY A 42 -6.75 7.42 -15.65
CA GLY A 42 -6.34 6.17 -15.00
C GLY A 42 -5.03 6.21 -14.22
N LYS A 43 -4.36 7.36 -14.06
CA LYS A 43 -3.13 7.46 -13.26
C LYS A 43 -3.46 7.48 -11.77
N VAL A 44 -2.63 6.85 -10.93
CA VAL A 44 -2.81 6.87 -9.47
C VAL A 44 -2.68 8.30 -8.92
N LYS A 45 -3.67 8.76 -8.14
CA LYS A 45 -3.62 10.05 -7.43
C LYS A 45 -2.82 9.93 -6.13
N LYS A 46 -1.48 10.00 -6.25
CA LYS A 46 -0.57 9.87 -5.10
C LYS A 46 -0.76 10.94 -4.03
N ASN A 47 -1.22 12.14 -4.39
CA ASN A 47 -1.49 13.21 -3.42
C ASN A 47 -2.61 12.82 -2.45
N VAL A 48 -3.73 12.30 -2.97
CA VAL A 48 -4.87 11.84 -2.18
C VAL A 48 -4.48 10.66 -1.28
N LEU A 49 -3.67 9.74 -1.80
CA LEU A 49 -3.17 8.61 -1.01
C LEU A 49 -2.27 9.04 0.16
N ARG A 50 -1.51 10.13 0.02
CA ARG A 50 -0.58 10.61 1.05
C ARG A 50 -1.24 11.48 2.11
N GLU A 51 -2.29 12.22 1.74
CA GLU A 51 -2.97 13.18 2.61
C GLU A 51 -3.27 12.66 4.03
N PRO A 52 -3.80 11.43 4.22
CA PRO A 52 -4.07 10.90 5.56
C PRO A 52 -2.83 10.73 6.44
N TYR A 53 -1.66 10.49 5.84
CA TYR A 53 -0.40 10.17 6.54
C TYR A 53 0.53 11.37 6.68
N TRP A 54 0.27 12.47 5.97
CA TRP A 54 1.12 13.67 5.95
C TRP A 54 0.59 14.82 6.80
N LYS A 55 -0.52 14.63 7.52
CA LYS A 55 -1.06 15.66 8.42
C LYS A 55 -0.08 15.93 9.56
N GLY A 56 0.42 17.16 9.65
CA GLY A 56 1.36 17.58 10.70
C GLY A 56 2.84 17.36 10.38
N HIS A 57 3.17 16.99 9.14
CA HIS A 57 4.52 16.96 8.59
C HIS A 57 4.82 18.19 7.74
#